data_AF-D7MIE1-F1
#
_entry.id   AF-D7MIE1-F1
#
_cell.length_a   1.000
_cell.length_b   1.000
_cell.length_c   1.000
_cell.angle_alpha   90.00
_cell.angle_beta   90.00
_cell.angle_gamma   90.00
#
_symmetry.space_group_name_H-M   'P 1'
#
loop_
_entity.id
_entity.type
_entity.pdbx_description
1 polymer ?
#
loop_
_entity_poly.entity_id
_entity_poly.type
_entity_poly.pdbx_seq_one_letter_code
_entity_poly.pdbx_strand_id
1 'polypeptide(L)'
;MTYIRRLRYLSQIYIRSNHLAEAEKLQRKLLHMMELSKGWNSMEAITAAEALALTLRLSGQLGEALELFEKCLNAQKKLLPEGHIQIGGNFLHIAKTFMLQASQMRRTDKSEALSKLEKAKNYLENSARIAKDVLLKLKNQKIKAQKHEKSSVTLRNYEHAALVILLQSLESLAALEMSKNEIQEPKEENLHAAEDSLLQCVTAYKEFGYGTQLQDSFEVKSEYLSCLKHLSALLANKETTLNSKASPISLPELKEEIRRTEIDLRSQKTG
;
A
#
# COMPACT_ATOMS: atom_id res chain seq x y z
N MET A 1 -3.67 -30.07 -7.47
CA MET A 1 -3.26 -29.05 -6.47
C MET A 1 -1.74 -28.83 -6.41
N THR A 2 -0.89 -29.85 -6.39
CA THR A 2 0.58 -29.72 -6.29
C THR A 2 1.22 -28.91 -7.44
N TYR A 3 0.73 -29.06 -8.67
CA TYR A 3 1.22 -28.35 -9.85
C TYR A 3 1.03 -26.83 -9.74
N ILE A 4 -0.17 -26.36 -9.37
CA ILE A 4 -0.50 -24.94 -9.18
C ILE A 4 0.40 -24.30 -8.11
N ARG A 5 0.63 -25.00 -7.00
CA ARG A 5 1.51 -24.52 -5.92
C ARG A 5 2.96 -24.37 -6.40
N ARG A 6 3.46 -25.32 -7.19
CA ARG A 6 4.81 -25.25 -7.77
C ARG A 6 4.96 -24.09 -8.74
N LEU A 7 3.97 -23.89 -9.62
CA LEU A 7 3.98 -22.76 -10.56
C LEU A 7 3.96 -21.41 -9.84
N ARG A 8 3.14 -21.27 -8.79
CA ARG A 8 3.09 -20.04 -7.98
C ARG A 8 4.42 -19.78 -7.27
N TYR A 9 5.06 -20.83 -6.77
CA TYR A 9 6.38 -20.70 -6.14
C TYR A 9 7.46 -20.31 -7.17
N LEU A 10 7.45 -20.94 -8.34
CA LEU A 10 8.38 -20.62 -9.42
C LEU A 10 8.21 -19.19 -9.94
N SER A 11 6.96 -18.72 -10.11
CA SER A 11 6.72 -17.32 -10.49
C SER A 11 7.26 -16.34 -9.45
N GLN A 12 7.15 -16.67 -8.15
CA GLN A 12 7.70 -15.83 -7.09
C GLN A 12 9.24 -15.78 -7.11
N ILE A 13 9.90 -16.90 -7.44
CA ILE A 13 11.35 -16.93 -7.65
C ILE A 13 11.72 -16.03 -8.82
N TYR A 14 11.05 -16.17 -9.97
CA TYR A 14 11.33 -15.34 -11.14
C TYR A 14 11.17 -13.85 -10.86
N ILE A 15 10.12 -13.43 -10.13
CA ILE A 15 9.96 -12.03 -9.71
C ILE A 15 11.15 -11.57 -8.85
N ARG A 16 11.58 -12.37 -7.88
CA ARG A 16 12.73 -12.03 -7.01
C ARG A 16 14.06 -11.99 -7.76
N SER A 17 14.18 -12.76 -8.84
CA SER A 17 15.34 -12.76 -9.74
C SER A 17 15.22 -11.74 -10.87
N ASN A 18 14.21 -10.87 -10.86
CA ASN A 18 13.94 -9.87 -11.90
C ASN A 18 13.69 -10.46 -13.31
N HIS A 19 13.27 -11.71 -13.40
CA HIS A 19 12.89 -12.41 -14.63
C HIS A 19 11.37 -12.26 -14.85
N LEU A 20 10.93 -11.03 -15.15
CA LEU A 20 9.50 -10.68 -15.14
C LEU A 20 8.71 -11.33 -16.29
N ALA A 21 9.32 -11.52 -17.46
CA ALA A 21 8.66 -12.14 -18.61
C ALA A 21 8.31 -13.62 -18.35
N GLU A 22 9.23 -14.35 -17.71
CA GLU A 22 9.03 -15.73 -17.29
C GLU A 22 7.95 -15.83 -16.20
N ALA A 23 7.98 -14.92 -15.22
CA ALA A 23 6.94 -14.84 -14.19
C ALA A 23 5.56 -14.60 -14.80
N GLU A 24 5.44 -13.63 -15.70
CA GLU A 24 4.21 -13.29 -16.40
C GLU A 24 3.66 -14.50 -17.17
N LYS A 25 4.51 -15.19 -17.95
CA LYS A 25 4.12 -16.39 -18.70
C LYS A 25 3.55 -17.48 -17.79
N LEU A 26 4.12 -17.68 -16.60
CA LEU A 26 3.60 -18.64 -15.63
C LEU A 26 2.29 -18.16 -14.99
N GLN A 27 2.18 -16.88 -14.67
CA GLN A 27 0.98 -16.30 -14.06
C GLN A 27 -0.22 -16.28 -15.02
N ARG A 28 -0.01 -16.01 -16.31
CA ARG A 28 -1.07 -16.15 -17.34
C ARG A 28 -1.60 -17.58 -17.42
N LYS A 29 -0.70 -18.58 -17.41
CA LYS A 29 -1.10 -20.00 -17.36
C LYS A 29 -1.87 -20.32 -16.09
N LEU A 30 -1.41 -19.84 -14.94
CA LEU A 30 -2.09 -20.02 -13.65
C LEU A 30 -3.50 -19.44 -13.68
N LEU A 31 -3.65 -18.20 -14.14
CA LEU A 31 -4.94 -17.54 -14.24
C LEU A 31 -5.90 -18.32 -15.14
N HIS A 32 -5.45 -18.71 -16.33
CA HIS A 32 -6.25 -19.52 -17.25
C HIS A 32 -6.70 -20.86 -16.64
N MET A 33 -5.82 -21.54 -15.89
CA MET A 33 -6.21 -22.76 -15.17
C MET A 33 -7.25 -22.49 -14.07
N MET A 34 -7.15 -21.36 -13.36
CA MET A 34 -8.12 -21.01 -12.31
C MET A 34 -9.48 -20.65 -12.91
N GLU A 35 -9.49 -19.93 -14.03
CA GLU A 35 -10.70 -19.64 -14.80
C GLU A 35 -11.43 -20.91 -15.22
N LEU A 36 -10.72 -21.85 -15.86
CA LEU A 36 -11.33 -23.09 -16.34
C LEU A 36 -11.84 -23.99 -15.21
N SER A 37 -11.15 -24.00 -14.08
CA SER A 37 -11.46 -24.94 -12.99
C SER A 37 -12.43 -24.41 -11.94
N LYS A 38 -12.46 -23.09 -11.71
CA LYS A 38 -13.20 -22.43 -10.64
C LYS A 38 -14.05 -21.26 -11.10
N GLY A 39 -13.88 -20.81 -12.34
CA GLY A 39 -14.50 -19.60 -12.87
C GLY A 39 -13.75 -18.33 -12.46
N TRP A 40 -13.91 -17.27 -13.26
CA TRP A 40 -13.28 -15.96 -13.04
C TRP A 40 -13.68 -15.31 -11.70
N ASN A 41 -14.93 -15.52 -11.25
CA ASN A 41 -15.44 -14.96 -9.99
C ASN A 41 -15.07 -15.81 -8.76
N SER A 42 -13.99 -16.61 -8.81
CA SER A 42 -13.47 -17.34 -7.65
C SER A 42 -12.34 -16.55 -6.99
N MET A 43 -12.17 -16.69 -5.67
CA MET A 43 -11.08 -16.02 -4.95
C MET A 43 -9.70 -16.49 -5.43
N GLU A 44 -9.58 -17.73 -5.89
CA GLU A 44 -8.35 -18.28 -6.47
C GLU A 44 -8.01 -17.65 -7.82
N ALA A 45 -9.00 -17.42 -8.70
CA ALA A 45 -8.80 -16.72 -9.96
C ALA A 45 -8.43 -15.24 -9.72
N ILE A 46 -9.12 -14.57 -8.80
CA ILE A 46 -8.81 -13.19 -8.39
C ILE A 46 -7.37 -13.08 -7.90
N THR A 47 -6.94 -13.97 -7.00
CA THR A 47 -5.56 -13.97 -6.48
C THR A 47 -4.52 -14.20 -7.60
N ALA A 48 -4.84 -15.05 -8.58
CA ALA A 48 -3.96 -15.28 -9.73
C ALA A 48 -3.89 -14.06 -10.67
N ALA A 49 -5.02 -13.38 -10.88
CA ALA A 49 -5.12 -12.16 -11.69
C ALA A 49 -4.40 -10.98 -11.02
N GLU A 50 -4.54 -10.80 -9.70
CA GLU A 50 -3.80 -9.78 -8.95
C GLU A 50 -2.29 -9.99 -9.05
N ALA A 51 -1.82 -11.24 -8.90
CA ALA A 51 -0.41 -11.56 -9.04
C ALA A 51 0.14 -11.24 -10.44
N LEU A 52 -0.64 -11.54 -11.49
CA LEU A 52 -0.31 -11.18 -12.87
C LEU A 52 -0.28 -9.65 -13.04
N ALA A 53 -1.29 -8.93 -12.55
CA ALA A 53 -1.38 -7.48 -12.63
C ALA A 53 -0.20 -6.77 -11.94
N LEU A 54 0.25 -7.30 -10.79
CA LEU A 54 1.44 -6.81 -10.10
C LEU A 54 2.70 -6.98 -10.97
N THR A 55 2.90 -8.15 -11.59
CA THR A 55 4.04 -8.39 -12.50
C THR A 55 3.98 -7.49 -13.74
N LEU A 56 2.81 -7.34 -14.36
CA LEU A 56 2.62 -6.46 -15.51
C LEU A 56 2.95 -5.00 -15.16
N ARG A 57 2.54 -4.54 -13.97
CA ARG A 57 2.88 -3.21 -13.47
C ARG A 57 4.40 -3.04 -13.32
N LEU A 58 5.09 -4.04 -12.78
CA LEU A 58 6.56 -4.05 -12.66
C LEU A 58 7.24 -4.03 -14.04
N SER A 59 6.67 -4.70 -15.04
CA SER A 59 7.13 -4.68 -16.43
C SER A 59 6.75 -3.41 -17.20
N GLY A 60 6.04 -2.46 -16.58
CA GLY A 60 5.61 -1.22 -17.22
C GLY A 60 4.36 -1.31 -18.11
N GLN A 61 3.71 -2.48 -18.17
CA GLN A 61 2.46 -2.69 -18.91
C GLN A 61 1.24 -2.20 -18.09
N LEU A 62 1.21 -0.90 -17.84
CA LEU A 62 0.28 -0.28 -16.89
C LEU A 62 -1.19 -0.36 -17.31
N GLY A 63 -1.49 -0.36 -18.62
CA GLY A 63 -2.85 -0.47 -19.14
C GLY A 63 -3.49 -1.82 -18.80
N GLU A 64 -2.80 -2.91 -19.16
CA GLU A 64 -3.28 -4.27 -18.88
C GLU A 64 -3.33 -4.56 -17.36
N ALA A 65 -2.34 -4.07 -16.60
CA ALA A 65 -2.36 -4.19 -15.15
C ALA A 65 -3.61 -3.52 -14.53
N LEU A 66 -3.95 -2.32 -15.01
CA LEU A 66 -5.12 -1.59 -14.53
C LEU A 66 -6.43 -2.33 -14.84
N GLU A 67 -6.59 -2.83 -16.07
CA GLU A 67 -7.76 -3.62 -16.46
C GLU A 67 -7.95 -4.86 -15.58
N LEU A 68 -6.86 -5.56 -15.25
CA LEU A 68 -6.91 -6.71 -14.36
C LEU A 68 -7.29 -6.31 -12.94
N PHE A 69 -6.69 -5.26 -12.38
CA PHE A 69 -7.07 -4.78 -11.04
C PHE A 69 -8.54 -4.35 -10.97
N GLU A 70 -9.06 -3.66 -11.99
CA GLU A 70 -10.47 -3.27 -12.07
C GLU A 70 -11.41 -4.48 -12.16
N LYS A 71 -11.04 -5.51 -12.94
CA LYS A 71 -11.79 -6.78 -12.98
C LYS A 71 -11.77 -7.49 -11.63
N CYS A 72 -10.62 -7.52 -10.94
CA CYS A 72 -10.51 -8.05 -9.58
C CYS A 72 -11.40 -7.28 -8.60
N LEU A 73 -11.44 -5.95 -8.69
CA LEU A 73 -12.26 -5.10 -7.81
C LEU A 73 -13.74 -5.43 -7.97
N ASN A 74 -14.19 -5.55 -9.22
CA ASN A 74 -15.59 -5.84 -9.54
C ASN A 74 -16.00 -7.24 -9.05
N ALA A 75 -15.12 -8.23 -9.15
CA ALA A 75 -15.38 -9.56 -8.62
C ALA A 75 -15.37 -9.57 -7.08
N GLN A 76 -14.40 -8.91 -6.44
CA GLN A 76 -14.32 -8.78 -4.98
C GLN A 76 -15.56 -8.11 -4.39
N LYS A 77 -16.06 -7.02 -5.00
CA LYS A 77 -17.30 -6.34 -4.55
C LYS A 77 -18.54 -7.22 -4.60
N LYS A 78 -18.55 -8.28 -5.42
CA LYS A 78 -19.66 -9.26 -5.50
C LYS A 78 -19.51 -10.39 -4.48
N LEU A 79 -18.29 -10.74 -4.10
CA LEU A 79 -17.98 -11.90 -3.26
C LEU A 79 -17.79 -11.56 -1.79
N LEU A 80 -17.35 -10.34 -1.50
CA LEU A 80 -16.92 -9.91 -0.17
C LEU A 80 -17.87 -8.83 0.37
N PRO A 81 -18.08 -8.79 1.70
CA PRO A 81 -18.80 -7.68 2.32
C PRO A 81 -18.16 -6.32 2.01
N GLU A 82 -18.98 -5.28 1.98
CA GLU A 82 -18.49 -3.92 1.82
C GLU A 82 -17.48 -3.58 2.94
N GLY A 83 -16.34 -3.00 2.55
CA GLY A 83 -15.25 -2.68 3.47
C GLY A 83 -14.36 -3.87 3.86
N HIS A 84 -14.38 -4.98 3.12
CA HIS A 84 -13.39 -6.05 3.30
C HIS A 84 -11.98 -5.58 2.89
N ILE A 85 -10.94 -6.01 3.63
CA ILE A 85 -9.59 -5.44 3.46
C ILE A 85 -8.97 -5.70 2.08
N GLN A 86 -9.35 -6.81 1.43
CA GLN A 86 -8.92 -7.13 0.06
C GLN A 86 -9.40 -6.08 -0.95
N ILE A 87 -10.58 -5.48 -0.73
CA ILE A 87 -11.07 -4.37 -1.55
C ILE A 87 -10.17 -3.14 -1.36
N GLY A 88 -9.77 -2.85 -0.11
CA GLY A 88 -8.81 -1.78 0.19
C GLY A 88 -7.45 -2.00 -0.47
N GLY A 89 -6.88 -3.20 -0.35
CA GLY A 89 -5.62 -3.55 -1.00
C GLY A 89 -5.67 -3.39 -2.53
N ASN A 90 -6.78 -3.78 -3.16
CA ASN A 90 -6.94 -3.63 -4.60
C ASN A 90 -7.11 -2.15 -5.02
N PHE A 91 -7.82 -1.33 -4.23
CA PHE A 91 -7.84 0.13 -4.43
C PHE A 91 -6.43 0.73 -4.38
N LEU A 92 -5.60 0.35 -3.42
CA LEU A 92 -4.21 0.77 -3.34
C LEU A 92 -3.41 0.38 -4.60
N HIS A 93 -3.63 -0.82 -5.14
CA HIS A 93 -2.98 -1.25 -6.36
C HIS A 93 -3.40 -0.45 -7.60
N ILE A 94 -4.69 -0.16 -7.73
CA ILE A 94 -5.23 0.70 -8.80
C ILE A 94 -4.62 2.09 -8.70
N ALA A 95 -4.60 2.68 -7.49
CA ALA A 95 -4.02 4.00 -7.26
C ALA A 95 -2.55 4.08 -7.66
N LYS A 96 -1.71 3.15 -7.19
CA LYS A 96 -0.29 3.09 -7.54
C LYS A 96 -0.09 2.94 -9.05
N THR A 97 -0.97 2.24 -9.74
CA THR A 97 -0.92 2.10 -11.21
C THR A 97 -1.23 3.43 -11.90
N PHE A 98 -2.24 4.17 -11.44
CA PHE A 98 -2.53 5.53 -11.93
C PHE A 98 -1.38 6.52 -11.67
N MET A 99 -0.74 6.46 -10.49
CA MET A 99 0.42 7.30 -10.18
C MET A 99 1.60 7.02 -11.12
N LEU A 100 1.84 5.75 -11.47
CA LEU A 100 2.86 5.39 -12.46
C LEU A 100 2.49 5.86 -13.87
N GLN A 101 1.22 5.80 -14.26
CA GLN A 101 0.77 6.37 -15.55
C GLN A 101 1.01 7.89 -15.57
N ALA A 102 0.66 8.59 -14.49
CA ALA A 102 0.89 10.02 -14.36
C ALA A 102 2.38 10.37 -14.49
N SER A 103 3.27 9.59 -13.86
CA SER A 103 4.71 9.85 -13.92
C SER A 103 5.31 9.64 -15.32
N GLN A 104 4.77 8.71 -16.11
CA GLN A 104 5.17 8.51 -17.52
C GLN A 104 4.73 9.67 -18.41
N MET A 105 3.58 10.29 -18.12
CA MET A 105 2.98 11.34 -18.95
C MET A 105 3.31 12.76 -18.47
N ARG A 106 3.90 12.94 -17.29
CA ARG A 106 4.12 14.26 -16.65
C ARG A 106 4.85 15.29 -17.52
N ARG A 107 5.65 14.84 -18.49
CA ARG A 107 6.40 15.71 -19.42
C ARG A 107 5.67 15.96 -20.74
N THR A 108 4.82 15.04 -21.17
CA THR A 108 4.16 15.07 -22.48
C THR A 108 2.74 15.64 -22.39
N ASP A 109 2.02 15.29 -21.33
CA ASP A 109 0.64 15.73 -21.09
C ASP A 109 0.41 15.92 -19.59
N LYS A 110 0.61 17.17 -19.14
CA LYS A 110 0.40 17.55 -17.74
C LYS A 110 -1.06 17.41 -17.32
N SER A 111 -2.00 17.71 -18.22
CA SER A 111 -3.44 17.67 -17.91
C SER A 111 -3.88 16.23 -17.64
N GLU A 112 -3.50 15.30 -18.53
CA GLU A 112 -3.81 13.88 -18.34
C GLU A 112 -3.07 13.31 -17.12
N ALA A 113 -1.81 13.69 -16.89
CA ALA A 113 -1.10 13.29 -15.67
C ALA A 113 -1.84 13.72 -14.39
N LEU A 114 -2.35 14.95 -14.34
CA LEU A 114 -3.14 15.44 -13.20
C LEU A 114 -4.47 14.69 -13.06
N SER A 115 -5.18 14.44 -14.16
CA SER A 115 -6.41 13.63 -14.19
C SER A 115 -6.18 12.22 -13.60
N LYS A 116 -5.05 11.59 -13.93
CA LYS A 116 -4.65 10.30 -13.36
C LYS A 116 -4.34 10.39 -11.86
N LEU A 117 -3.68 11.45 -11.42
CA LEU A 117 -3.45 11.69 -9.99
C LEU A 117 -4.75 11.92 -9.21
N GLU A 118 -5.75 12.61 -9.78
CA GLU A 118 -7.06 12.73 -9.11
C GLU A 118 -7.78 11.39 -8.98
N LYS A 119 -7.72 10.55 -10.02
CA LYS A 119 -8.23 9.17 -9.93
C LYS A 119 -7.50 8.39 -8.83
N ALA A 120 -6.17 8.46 -8.81
CA ALA A 120 -5.36 7.80 -7.79
C ALA A 120 -5.73 8.26 -6.37
N LYS A 121 -5.96 9.55 -6.16
CA LYS A 121 -6.34 10.12 -4.86
C LYS A 121 -7.63 9.50 -4.33
N ASN A 122 -8.68 9.43 -5.14
CA ASN A 122 -9.95 8.83 -4.73
C ASN A 122 -9.79 7.35 -4.34
N TYR A 123 -8.98 6.59 -5.06
CA TYR A 123 -8.69 5.21 -4.73
C TYR A 123 -7.89 5.08 -3.42
N LEU A 124 -6.91 5.93 -3.18
CA LEU A 124 -6.13 5.93 -1.94
C LEU A 124 -6.96 6.31 -0.72
N GLU A 125 -7.82 7.33 -0.84
CA GLU A 125 -8.73 7.74 0.24
C GLU A 125 -9.68 6.60 0.63
N ASN A 126 -10.23 5.90 -0.37
CA ASN A 126 -11.06 4.72 -0.11
C ASN A 126 -10.28 3.56 0.49
N SER A 127 -9.04 3.32 0.03
CA SER A 127 -8.15 2.30 0.60
C SER A 127 -7.84 2.58 2.08
N ALA A 128 -7.39 3.81 2.38
CA ALA A 128 -7.07 4.24 3.73
C ALA A 128 -8.30 4.16 4.66
N ARG A 129 -9.47 4.62 4.19
CA ARG A 129 -10.73 4.53 4.94
C ARG A 129 -11.08 3.09 5.30
N ILE A 130 -11.09 2.17 4.33
CA ILE A 130 -11.40 0.75 4.57
C ILE A 130 -10.41 0.15 5.57
N ALA A 131 -9.12 0.39 5.39
CA ALA A 131 -8.09 -0.15 6.26
C ALA A 131 -8.22 0.37 7.70
N LYS A 132 -8.48 1.66 7.88
CA LYS A 132 -8.72 2.28 9.19
C LYS A 132 -9.98 1.74 9.86
N ASP A 133 -11.09 1.63 9.12
CA ASP A 133 -12.35 1.11 9.64
C ASP A 133 -12.21 -0.34 10.12
N VAL A 134 -11.45 -1.17 9.37
CA VAL A 134 -11.13 -2.54 9.77
C VAL A 134 -10.34 -2.56 11.08
N LEU A 135 -9.28 -1.75 11.20
CA LEU A 135 -8.46 -1.68 12.41
C LEU A 135 -9.27 -1.22 13.63
N LEU A 136 -10.10 -0.19 13.47
CA LEU A 136 -10.99 0.30 14.53
C LEU A 136 -12.00 -0.76 14.97
N LYS A 137 -12.61 -1.48 14.03
CA LYS A 137 -13.53 -2.60 14.33
C LYS A 137 -12.82 -3.69 15.14
N LEU A 138 -11.62 -4.10 14.73
CA LEU A 138 -10.83 -5.12 15.43
C LEU A 138 -10.40 -4.66 16.82
N LYS A 139 -9.95 -3.41 16.97
CA LYS A 139 -9.60 -2.81 18.26
C LYS A 139 -10.78 -2.80 19.22
N ASN A 140 -11.97 -2.39 18.75
CA ASN A 140 -13.19 -2.38 19.54
C ASN A 140 -13.65 -3.80 19.94
N GLN A 141 -13.50 -4.79 19.05
CA GLN A 141 -13.78 -6.19 19.37
C GLN A 141 -12.86 -6.72 20.47
N LYS A 142 -11.56 -6.42 20.41
CA LYS A 142 -10.58 -6.80 21.44
C LYS A 142 -10.88 -6.16 22.80
N ILE A 143 -11.32 -4.91 22.82
CA ILE A 143 -11.72 -4.21 24.05
C ILE A 143 -12.95 -4.87 24.68
N LYS A 144 -13.91 -5.35 23.87
CA LYS A 144 -15.12 -6.03 24.33
C LYS A 144 -14.86 -7.47 24.80
N ALA A 145 -13.93 -8.19 24.19
CA ALA A 145 -13.66 -9.61 24.43
C ALA A 145 -12.76 -9.88 25.67
N GLN A 146 -12.86 -9.08 26.74
CA GLN A 146 -11.96 -9.21 27.91
C GLN A 146 -11.96 -10.64 28.49
N LYS A 147 -10.73 -11.23 28.51
CA LYS A 147 -10.30 -12.48 29.16
C LYS A 147 -10.81 -13.79 28.53
N HIS A 148 -10.15 -14.25 27.46
CA HIS A 148 -9.51 -15.58 27.34
C HIS A 148 -9.26 -16.07 25.91
N GLU A 149 -9.62 -15.32 24.87
CA GLU A 149 -9.41 -15.81 23.50
C GLU A 149 -8.09 -15.32 22.91
N LYS A 150 -7.17 -16.25 22.64
CA LYS A 150 -6.00 -15.98 21.80
C LYS A 150 -6.51 -15.52 20.43
N SER A 151 -6.08 -14.33 19.99
CA SER A 151 -6.37 -13.84 18.63
C SER A 151 -6.04 -14.94 17.61
N SER A 152 -7.01 -15.34 16.80
CA SER A 152 -6.78 -16.36 15.78
C SER A 152 -5.71 -15.86 14.80
N VAL A 153 -4.92 -16.78 14.25
CA VAL A 153 -3.89 -16.46 13.23
C VAL A 153 -4.52 -15.68 12.06
N THR A 154 -5.76 -16.02 11.69
CA THR A 154 -6.53 -15.32 10.66
C THR A 154 -6.80 -13.86 11.04
N LEU A 155 -7.24 -13.57 12.26
CA LEU A 155 -7.48 -12.21 12.73
C LEU A 155 -6.17 -11.40 12.77
N ARG A 156 -5.06 -12.01 13.20
CA ARG A 156 -3.74 -11.38 13.20
C ARG A 156 -3.29 -11.02 11.78
N ASN A 157 -3.45 -11.93 10.82
CA ASN A 157 -3.10 -11.67 9.42
C ASN A 157 -3.98 -10.56 8.83
N TYR A 158 -5.25 -10.50 9.21
CA TYR A 158 -6.20 -9.49 8.78
C TYR A 158 -5.84 -8.10 9.33
N GLU A 159 -5.50 -8.02 10.63
CA GLU A 159 -5.02 -6.80 11.28
C GLU A 159 -3.70 -6.32 10.67
N HIS A 160 -2.76 -7.24 10.46
CA HIS A 160 -1.48 -6.96 9.82
C HIS A 160 -1.66 -6.39 8.41
N ALA A 161 -2.46 -7.04 7.57
CA ALA A 161 -2.75 -6.56 6.22
C ALA A 161 -3.40 -5.18 6.25
N ALA A 162 -4.33 -4.94 7.18
CA ALA A 162 -4.99 -3.66 7.31
C ALA A 162 -4.02 -2.54 7.70
N LEU A 163 -3.10 -2.78 8.65
CA LEU A 163 -2.09 -1.78 9.02
C LEU A 163 -1.13 -1.49 7.86
N VAL A 164 -0.59 -2.51 7.19
CA VAL A 164 0.30 -2.31 6.03
C VAL A 164 -0.40 -1.51 4.93
N ILE A 165 -1.64 -1.85 4.58
CA ILE A 165 -2.42 -1.13 3.56
C ILE A 165 -2.68 0.32 3.99
N LEU A 166 -2.99 0.58 5.26
CA LEU A 166 -3.21 1.93 5.76
C LEU A 166 -1.94 2.78 5.63
N LEU A 167 -0.80 2.28 6.10
CA LEU A 167 0.48 2.99 6.03
C LEU A 167 0.88 3.27 4.58
N GLN A 168 0.82 2.26 3.71
CA GLN A 168 1.12 2.42 2.28
C GLN A 168 0.18 3.38 1.57
N SER A 169 -1.11 3.42 1.95
CA SER A 169 -2.08 4.35 1.34
C SER A 169 -1.80 5.80 1.72
N LEU A 170 -1.50 6.05 3.00
CA LEU A 170 -1.17 7.37 3.51
C LEU A 170 0.17 7.89 2.96
N GLU A 171 1.17 7.03 2.87
CA GLU A 171 2.43 7.36 2.20
C GLU A 171 2.22 7.68 0.71
N SER A 172 1.42 6.87 0.02
CA SER A 172 1.13 7.09 -1.40
C SER A 172 0.34 8.38 -1.63
N LEU A 173 -0.53 8.79 -0.69
CA LEU A 173 -1.20 10.10 -0.72
C LEU A 173 -0.19 11.24 -0.64
N ALA A 174 0.79 11.14 0.26
CA ALA A 174 1.84 12.14 0.36
C ALA A 174 2.69 12.24 -0.91
N ALA A 175 3.13 11.10 -1.46
CA ALA A 175 3.88 11.04 -2.70
C ALA A 175 3.07 11.58 -3.90
N LEU A 176 1.75 11.36 -3.91
CA LEU A 176 0.83 11.89 -4.91
C LEU A 176 0.75 13.41 -4.85
N GLU A 177 0.59 14.01 -3.66
CA GLU A 177 0.53 15.46 -3.51
C GLU A 177 1.88 16.12 -3.86
N MET A 178 3.00 15.48 -3.52
CA MET A 178 4.33 15.90 -3.98
C MET A 178 4.44 15.83 -5.52
N SER A 179 3.93 14.77 -6.15
CA SER A 179 3.93 14.65 -7.60
C SER A 179 3.06 15.72 -8.28
N LYS A 180 1.90 16.09 -7.70
CA LYS A 180 1.10 17.21 -8.19
C LYS A 180 1.86 18.53 -8.10
N ASN A 181 2.58 18.74 -7.01
CA ASN A 181 3.42 19.91 -6.77
C ASN A 181 4.57 20.05 -7.78
N GLU A 182 5.09 18.95 -8.32
CA GLU A 182 6.10 18.95 -9.38
C GLU A 182 5.53 19.25 -10.78
N ILE A 183 4.28 18.87 -11.03
CA ILE A 183 3.63 19.03 -12.34
C ILE A 183 3.10 20.46 -12.53
N GLN A 184 2.47 20.99 -11.48
CA GLN A 184 1.95 22.35 -11.42
C GLN A 184 2.98 23.31 -10.81
N GLU A 185 2.64 24.60 -10.75
CA GLU A 185 3.38 25.52 -9.88
C GLU A 185 3.26 25.07 -8.42
N PRO A 186 4.35 25.15 -7.64
CA PRO A 186 4.35 24.67 -6.27
C PRO A 186 3.33 25.44 -5.43
N LYS A 187 2.41 24.69 -4.80
CA LYS A 187 1.34 25.21 -3.96
C LYS A 187 1.58 24.76 -2.53
N GLU A 188 1.50 25.71 -1.59
CA GLU A 188 1.59 25.40 -0.16
C GLU A 188 0.57 24.34 0.26
N GLU A 189 -0.64 24.37 -0.32
CA GLU A 189 -1.71 23.40 -0.06
C GLU A 189 -1.27 21.95 -0.30
N ASN A 190 -0.57 21.66 -1.41
CA ASN A 190 -0.10 20.31 -1.72
C ASN A 190 0.96 19.84 -0.70
N LEU A 191 1.86 20.74 -0.28
CA LEU A 191 2.88 20.43 0.72
C LEU A 191 2.27 20.24 2.12
N HIS A 192 1.17 20.91 2.43
CA HIS A 192 0.44 20.72 3.68
C HIS A 192 -0.35 19.39 3.66
N ALA A 193 -1.02 19.07 2.54
CA ALA A 193 -1.72 17.80 2.37
C ALA A 193 -0.76 16.59 2.43
N ALA A 194 0.44 16.73 1.86
CA ALA A 194 1.49 15.72 1.96
C ALA A 194 1.98 15.51 3.40
N GLU A 195 2.22 16.61 4.13
CA GLU A 195 2.61 16.56 5.55
C GLU A 195 1.51 15.91 6.39
N ASP A 196 0.25 16.32 6.21
CA ASP A 196 -0.89 15.77 6.94
C ASP A 196 -1.02 14.26 6.72
N SER A 197 -0.89 13.79 5.48
CA SER A 197 -0.92 12.36 5.16
C SER A 197 0.19 11.57 5.87
N LEU A 198 1.40 12.12 5.96
CA LEU A 198 2.53 11.50 6.65
C LEU A 198 2.36 11.53 8.18
N LEU A 199 1.84 12.61 8.75
CA LEU A 199 1.50 12.70 10.17
C LEU A 199 0.39 11.71 10.54
N GLN A 200 -0.60 11.54 9.67
CA GLN A 200 -1.62 10.49 9.81
C GLN A 200 -0.98 9.09 9.76
N CYS A 201 0.03 8.87 8.90
CA CYS A 201 0.76 7.59 8.86
C CYS A 201 1.47 7.31 10.20
N VAL A 202 2.16 8.30 10.76
CA VAL A 202 2.83 8.18 12.06
C VAL A 202 1.83 7.92 13.18
N THR A 203 0.72 8.65 13.19
CA THR A 203 -0.37 8.47 14.16
C THR A 203 -0.97 7.07 14.06
N ALA A 204 -1.22 6.57 12.84
CA ALA A 204 -1.77 5.25 12.61
C ALA A 204 -0.84 4.14 13.14
N TYR A 205 0.47 4.23 12.91
CA TYR A 205 1.42 3.27 13.47
C TYR A 205 1.45 3.34 15.01
N LYS A 206 1.45 4.54 15.60
CA LYS A 206 1.41 4.70 17.06
C LYS A 206 0.12 4.16 17.68
N GLU A 207 -1.00 4.28 16.99
CA GLU A 207 -2.29 3.80 17.48
C GLU A 207 -2.49 2.28 17.34
N PHE A 208 -2.05 1.70 16.22
CA PHE A 208 -2.37 0.31 15.87
C PHE A 208 -1.16 -0.63 15.82
N GLY A 209 0.05 -0.11 15.63
CA GLY A 209 1.29 -0.88 15.56
C GLY A 209 2.01 -0.96 16.90
N TYR A 210 2.20 0.18 17.56
CA TYR A 210 2.98 0.29 18.79
C TYR A 210 2.33 -0.43 19.98
N GLY A 211 3.12 -1.18 20.75
CA GLY A 211 2.63 -1.94 21.91
C GLY A 211 1.72 -3.12 21.56
N THR A 212 1.68 -3.52 20.28
CA THR A 212 0.89 -4.66 19.80
C THR A 212 1.79 -5.79 19.28
N GLN A 213 1.20 -6.96 18.98
CA GLN A 213 1.90 -8.08 18.35
C GLN A 213 2.39 -7.80 16.91
N LEU A 214 2.03 -6.64 16.35
CA LEU A 214 2.48 -6.17 15.05
C LEU A 214 3.77 -5.34 15.14
N GLN A 215 4.13 -4.87 16.35
CA GLN A 215 5.32 -4.07 16.57
C GLN A 215 6.58 -4.75 16.04
N ASP A 216 6.68 -6.08 16.17
CA ASP A 216 7.85 -6.83 15.71
C ASP A 216 7.79 -7.23 14.23
N SER A 217 6.72 -6.90 13.51
CA SER A 217 6.64 -7.19 12.06
C SER A 217 7.65 -6.34 11.29
N PHE A 218 8.57 -7.02 10.60
CA PHE A 218 9.54 -6.37 9.71
C PHE A 218 8.85 -5.52 8.65
N GLU A 219 7.76 -6.03 8.05
CA GLU A 219 7.02 -5.33 7.00
C GLU A 219 6.40 -4.05 7.54
N VAL A 220 5.68 -4.12 8.68
CA VAL A 220 5.07 -2.93 9.31
C VAL A 220 6.13 -1.90 9.70
N LYS A 221 7.25 -2.32 10.30
CA LYS A 221 8.36 -1.41 10.64
C LYS A 221 8.99 -0.78 9.40
N SER A 222 9.10 -1.52 8.30
CA SER A 222 9.65 -1.00 7.03
C SER A 222 8.74 0.08 6.44
N GLU A 223 7.42 -0.16 6.41
CA GLU A 223 6.44 0.84 5.94
C GLU A 223 6.45 2.09 6.83
N TYR A 224 6.48 1.89 8.16
CA TYR A 224 6.56 2.98 9.12
C TYR A 224 7.84 3.81 8.95
N LEU A 225 9.00 3.15 8.80
CA LEU A 225 10.27 3.83 8.53
C LEU A 225 10.21 4.65 7.24
N SER A 226 9.55 4.15 6.20
CA SER A 226 9.37 4.87 4.94
C SER A 226 8.59 6.17 5.15
N CYS A 227 7.47 6.12 5.89
CA CYS A 227 6.71 7.32 6.27
C CYS A 227 7.56 8.33 7.05
N LEU A 228 8.35 7.88 8.05
CA LEU A 228 9.21 8.77 8.83
C LEU A 228 10.26 9.47 7.96
N LYS A 229 10.88 8.73 7.03
CA LYS A 229 11.90 9.28 6.12
C LYS A 229 11.31 10.32 5.18
N HIS A 230 10.14 10.04 4.60
CA HIS A 230 9.45 11.00 3.74
C HIS A 230 9.02 12.26 4.51
N LEU A 231 8.53 12.12 5.75
CA LEU A 231 8.20 13.26 6.60
C LEU A 231 9.43 14.12 6.92
N SER A 232 10.54 13.46 7.25
CA SER A 232 11.81 14.14 7.58
C SER A 232 12.35 14.92 6.38
N ALA A 233 12.30 14.32 5.18
CA ALA A 233 12.69 15.00 3.95
C ALA A 233 11.78 16.21 3.64
N LEU A 234 10.47 16.07 3.82
CA LEU A 234 9.51 17.14 3.59
C LEU A 234 9.73 18.33 4.53
N LEU A 235 9.95 18.08 5.83
CA LEU A 235 10.19 19.12 6.83
C LEU A 235 11.51 19.84 6.60
N ALA A 236 12.58 19.12 6.26
CA ALA A 236 13.87 19.73 5.93
C ALA A 236 13.78 20.66 4.70
N ASN A 237 12.93 20.31 3.72
CA ASN A 237 12.67 21.16 2.56
C ASN A 237 11.83 22.40 2.93
N LYS A 238 10.90 22.31 3.88
CA LYS A 238 10.11 23.46 4.35
C LYS A 238 10.96 24.48 5.10
N GLU A 239 11.84 24.04 6.00
CA GLU A 239 12.77 24.92 6.74
C GLU A 239 13.67 25.76 5.80
N THR A 240 13.98 25.24 4.61
CA THR A 240 14.83 25.91 3.62
C THR A 240 14.07 26.80 2.65
N THR A 241 12.75 26.63 2.48
CA THR A 241 11.98 27.31 1.42
C THR A 241 10.89 28.24 1.94
N LEU A 242 10.39 28.08 3.16
CA LEU A 242 9.22 28.82 3.65
C LEU A 242 9.30 29.10 5.16
N ASN A 243 8.96 30.34 5.58
CA ASN A 243 8.63 30.70 6.97
C ASN A 243 7.26 30.12 7.35
N SER A 244 7.12 28.79 7.26
CA SER A 244 5.85 28.08 7.49
C SER A 244 5.60 27.81 8.97
N LYS A 245 4.32 27.58 9.32
CA LYS A 245 3.90 27.23 10.69
C LYS A 245 4.68 26.02 11.22
N ALA A 246 5.00 26.05 12.51
CA ALA A 246 5.68 24.95 13.18
C ALA A 246 4.89 23.64 13.00
N SER A 247 5.57 22.61 12.49
CA SER A 247 5.03 21.25 12.40
C SER A 247 4.75 20.71 13.82
N PRO A 248 3.76 19.83 14.00
CA PRO A 248 3.47 19.22 15.30
C PRO A 248 4.61 18.37 15.87
N ILE A 249 5.56 17.94 15.03
CA ILE A 249 6.71 17.10 15.40
C ILE A 249 8.00 17.82 15.01
N SER A 250 8.99 17.84 15.91
CA SER A 250 10.28 18.48 15.61
C SER A 250 11.18 17.58 14.76
N LEU A 251 11.93 18.19 13.83
CA LEU A 251 12.88 17.46 12.97
C LEU A 251 13.93 16.64 13.75
N PRO A 252 14.47 17.11 14.89
CA PRO A 252 15.38 16.31 15.72
C PRO A 252 14.72 15.06 16.31
N GLU A 253 13.50 15.17 16.84
CA GLU A 253 12.74 14.01 17.36
C GLU A 253 12.51 12.96 16.28
N LEU A 254 12.13 13.42 15.09
CA LEU A 254 11.87 12.54 13.95
C LEU A 254 13.15 11.80 13.49
N LYS A 255 14.29 12.48 13.44
CA LYS A 255 15.59 11.87 13.10
C LYS A 255 16.00 10.81 14.12
N GLU A 256 15.73 11.02 15.41
CA GLU A 256 16.01 10.03 16.44
C GLU A 256 15.06 8.82 16.34
N GLU A 257 13.77 9.03 16.04
CA GLU A 257 12.79 7.95 15.81
C GLU A 257 13.16 7.09 14.59
N ILE A 258 13.63 7.72 13.50
CA ILE A 258 14.20 7.03 12.33
C ILE A 258 15.38 6.15 12.74
N ARG A 259 16.37 6.72 13.45
CA ARG A 259 17.58 6.01 13.87
C ARG A 259 17.25 4.78 14.71
N ARG A 260 16.32 4.92 15.67
CA ARG A 260 15.86 3.79 16.51
C ARG A 260 15.22 2.69 15.67
N THR A 261 14.30 3.06 14.79
CA THR A 261 13.59 2.10 13.92
C THR A 261 14.54 1.37 12.96
N GLU A 262 15.58 2.04 12.45
CA GLU A 262 16.60 1.42 11.61
C GLU A 262 17.45 0.39 12.36
N ILE A 263 17.84 0.70 13.60
CA ILE A 263 18.60 -0.24 14.45
C ILE A 263 17.78 -1.50 14.72
N ASP A 264 16.52 -1.31 15.07
CA ASP A 264 15.55 -2.39 15.28
C ASP A 264 15.36 -3.28 14.05
N LEU A 265 15.30 -2.70 12.85
CA LEU A 265 15.16 -3.47 11.61
C LEU A 265 16.43 -4.24 11.25
N ARG A 266 17.61 -3.70 11.59
CA ARG A 266 18.90 -4.37 11.36
C ARG A 266 19.06 -5.58 12.27
N SER A 267 18.70 -5.47 13.55
CA SER A 267 18.80 -6.58 14.51
C SER A 267 17.88 -7.75 14.14
N GLN A 268 16.73 -7.47 13.52
CA GLN A 268 15.82 -8.50 13.00
C GLN A 268 16.31 -9.23 11.75
N LYS A 269 17.25 -8.65 10.97
CA LYS A 269 17.83 -9.32 9.80
C LYS A 269 18.95 -10.30 10.15
N THR A 270 19.52 -10.19 11.34
CA THR A 270 20.69 -10.95 11.80
C THR A 270 20.36 -12.16 12.68
N GLY A 271 19.08 -12.37 13.04
CA GLY A 271 18.59 -13.52 13.81
C GLY A 271 17.67 -14.41 12.97
#